data_AF-A0A3L7ADV3-F1
#
_entry.id   AF-A0A3L7ADV3-F1
#
_cell.length_a   1.000
_cell.length_b   1.000
_cell.length_c   1.000
_cell.angle_alpha   90.00
_cell.angle_beta   90.00
_cell.angle_gamma   90.00
#
_symmetry.space_group_name_H-M   'P 1'
#
loop_
_entity.id
_entity.type
_entity.pdbx_description
1 polymer ?
#
loop_
_entity_poly.entity_id
_entity_poly.type
_entity_poly.pdbx_seq_one_letter_code
_entity_poly.pdbx_strand_id
1 'polypeptide(L)'
;MRAKRKGAAEKNIPVEWANEAYADPMAVDFIPDYTSKSGEGMRRIGWSDSAGFLISIITVRDVTGHLWGATAFRSNTYDQASYTEEES
;
A
#
# COMPACT_ATOMS: atom_id res chain seq x y z
N MET A 1 3.74 -21.21 18.34
CA MET A 1 4.83 -20.92 17.37
C MET A 1 4.36 -19.78 16.46
N ARG A 2 4.75 -18.52 16.72
CA ARG A 2 4.38 -17.39 15.84
C ARG A 2 5.25 -17.48 14.60
N ALA A 3 4.64 -17.73 13.43
CA ALA A 3 5.34 -17.72 12.16
C ALA A 3 6.11 -16.40 12.00
N LYS A 4 7.41 -16.50 11.77
CA LYS A 4 8.31 -15.39 11.48
C LYS A 4 7.80 -14.74 10.19
N ARG A 5 7.07 -13.61 10.29
CA ARG A 5 6.55 -12.89 9.12
C ARG A 5 7.75 -12.39 8.32
N LYS A 6 8.06 -13.07 7.22
CA LYS A 6 9.09 -12.67 6.27
C LYS A 6 8.50 -11.54 5.43
N GLY A 7 8.99 -10.32 5.67
CA GLY A 7 8.48 -9.11 5.04
C GLY A 7 8.47 -7.93 6.02
N ALA A 8 9.58 -7.68 6.70
CA ALA A 8 9.80 -6.33 7.21
C ALA A 8 10.28 -5.50 6.02
N ALA A 9 9.33 -5.13 5.16
CA ALA A 9 9.55 -4.11 4.14
C ALA A 9 10.01 -2.84 4.88
N GLU A 10 11.03 -2.17 4.35
CA GLU A 10 11.54 -0.92 4.90
C GLU A 10 10.37 0.04 5.18
N LYS A 11 10.25 0.44 6.45
CA LYS A 11 9.19 1.33 6.94
C LYS A 11 9.58 2.81 6.84
N ASN A 12 10.74 3.11 6.28
CA ASN A 12 11.22 4.48 6.08
C ASN A 12 10.83 4.97 4.68
N ILE A 13 9.54 4.96 4.38
CA ILE A 13 9.03 5.67 3.20
C ILE A 13 8.80 7.13 3.62
N PRO A 14 9.51 8.10 3.01
CA PRO A 14 9.22 9.52 3.19
C PRO A 14 7.75 9.82 2.87
N VAL A 15 7.16 10.74 3.64
CA VAL A 15 5.74 11.11 3.48
C VAL A 15 5.46 11.62 2.07
N GLU A 16 6.40 12.35 1.48
CA GLU A 16 6.29 12.85 0.10
C GLU A 16 6.18 11.72 -0.93
N TRP A 17 7.00 10.67 -0.83
CA TRP A 17 6.93 9.51 -1.72
C TRP A 17 5.63 8.72 -1.53
N ALA A 18 5.18 8.58 -0.28
CA ALA A 18 3.89 7.96 -0.01
C ALA A 18 2.73 8.78 -0.61
N ASN A 19 2.80 10.12 -0.56
CA ASN A 19 1.78 10.97 -1.16
C ASN A 19 1.77 10.87 -2.69
N GLU A 20 2.94 10.82 -3.33
CA GLU A 20 3.06 10.59 -4.77
C GLU A 20 2.41 9.25 -5.16
N ALA A 21 2.82 8.16 -4.52
CA ALA A 21 2.25 6.84 -4.78
C ALA A 21 0.75 6.75 -4.45
N TYR A 22 0.25 7.53 -3.49
CA TYR A 22 -1.18 7.59 -3.20
C TYR A 22 -1.97 8.35 -4.28
N ALA A 23 -1.34 9.36 -4.87
CA ALA A 23 -1.91 10.23 -5.90
C ALA A 23 -1.70 9.70 -7.32
N ASP A 24 -0.98 8.60 -7.47
CA ASP A 24 -0.75 7.93 -8.75
C ASP A 24 -2.10 7.60 -9.43
N PRO A 25 -2.34 8.13 -10.66
CA PRO A 25 -3.57 7.88 -11.41
C PRO A 25 -3.80 6.41 -11.76
N MET A 26 -2.73 5.60 -11.78
CA MET A 26 -2.78 4.17 -12.11
C MET A 26 -2.73 3.29 -10.84
N ALA A 27 -2.91 3.88 -9.66
CA ALA A 27 -2.84 3.14 -8.42
C ALA A 27 -3.95 2.08 -8.31
N VAL A 28 -3.56 0.91 -7.81
CA VAL A 28 -4.45 -0.24 -7.58
C VAL A 28 -4.98 -0.22 -6.15
N ASP A 29 -6.29 -0.37 -6.01
CA ASP A 29 -6.97 -0.40 -4.72
C ASP A 29 -7.51 -1.78 -4.35
N PHE A 30 -7.12 -2.26 -3.17
CA PHE A 30 -7.67 -3.45 -2.55
C PHE A 30 -8.55 -3.05 -1.38
N ILE A 31 -9.87 -3.21 -1.55
CA ILE A 31 -10.89 -2.91 -0.54
C ILE A 31 -11.77 -4.16 -0.33
N PRO A 32 -11.65 -4.86 0.80
CA PRO A 32 -10.67 -4.65 1.88
C PRO A 32 -9.24 -5.08 1.47
N ASP A 33 -8.23 -4.63 2.22
CA ASP A 33 -6.85 -5.10 2.10
C ASP A 33 -6.84 -6.63 2.23
N TYR A 34 -6.23 -7.29 1.25
CA TYR A 34 -6.21 -8.75 1.16
C TYR A 34 -5.48 -9.44 2.33
N THR A 35 -4.71 -8.68 3.12
CA THR A 35 -4.07 -9.17 4.35
C THR A 35 -4.81 -8.81 5.63
N SER A 36 -5.85 -7.98 5.54
CA SER A 36 -6.62 -7.50 6.68
C SER A 36 -7.57 -8.58 7.17
N LYS A 37 -7.44 -8.90 8.47
CA LYS A 37 -8.32 -9.89 9.12
C LYS A 37 -9.63 -9.29 9.64
N SER A 38 -9.66 -7.98 9.89
CA SER A 38 -10.86 -7.27 10.33
C SER A 38 -11.66 -6.70 9.16
N GLY A 39 -11.05 -6.59 7.97
CA GLY A 39 -11.70 -6.02 6.78
C GLY A 39 -11.77 -4.48 6.78
N GLU A 40 -11.21 -3.82 7.78
CA GLU A 40 -11.30 -2.35 7.94
C GLU A 40 -10.15 -1.58 7.26
N GLY A 41 -9.13 -2.30 6.80
CA GLY A 41 -7.98 -1.72 6.11
C GLY A 41 -8.21 -1.75 4.60
N MET A 42 -7.73 -0.73 3.91
CA MET A 42 -7.61 -0.66 2.46
C MET A 42 -6.13 -0.60 2.11
N ARG A 43 -5.72 -1.26 1.02
CA ARG A 43 -4.37 -1.08 0.47
C ARG A 43 -4.47 -0.39 -0.87
N ARG A 44 -3.74 0.70 -1.02
CA ARG A 44 -3.45 1.33 -2.31
C ARG A 44 -2.01 1.01 -2.70
N ILE A 45 -1.77 0.69 -3.96
CA ILE A 45 -0.43 0.43 -4.51
C ILE A 45 -0.23 1.39 -5.65
N GLY A 46 0.80 2.22 -5.60
CA GLY A 46 1.08 3.18 -6.66
C GLY A 46 2.56 3.49 -6.81
N TRP A 47 2.90 4.14 -7.91
CA TRP A 47 4.24 4.56 -8.27
C TRP A 47 4.59 5.91 -7.67
N SER A 48 5.80 6.03 -7.12
CA SER A 48 6.40 7.32 -6.76
C SER A 48 7.59 7.58 -7.66
N ASP A 49 7.53 8.68 -8.41
CA ASP A 49 8.61 9.12 -9.29
C ASP A 49 9.89 9.45 -8.50
N SER A 50 9.72 10.09 -7.35
CA SER A 50 10.85 10.43 -6.48
C SER A 50 11.50 9.20 -5.85
N ALA A 51 10.71 8.15 -5.57
CA ALA A 51 11.22 6.88 -5.05
C ALA A 51 11.80 5.98 -6.14
N GLY A 52 11.23 6.02 -7.36
CA GLY A 52 11.56 5.14 -8.47
C GLY A 52 11.12 3.69 -8.28
N PHE A 53 10.09 3.44 -7.46
CA PHE A 53 9.51 2.11 -7.24
C PHE A 53 8.06 2.19 -6.73
N LEU A 54 7.33 1.07 -6.84
CA LEU A 54 5.98 0.92 -6.30
C LEU A 54 5.97 0.90 -4.76
N ILE A 55 5.05 1.67 -4.18
CA ILE A 55 4.83 1.78 -2.74
C ILE A 55 3.41 1.31 -2.43
N SER A 56 3.32 0.41 -1.47
CA SER A 56 2.06 -0.08 -0.90
C SER A 56 1.73 0.74 0.34
N ILE A 57 0.53 1.32 0.36
CA ILE A 57 0.01 2.20 1.39
C ILE A 57 -1.20 1.54 2.01
N ILE A 58 -1.13 1.24 3.30
CA ILE A 58 -2.29 0.76 4.06
C ILE A 58 -2.98 1.98 4.66
N THR A 59 -4.25 2.13 4.32
CA THR A 59 -5.15 3.11 4.92
C THR A 59 -6.21 2.42 5.77
N VAL A 60 -6.70 3.12 6.78
CA VAL A 60 -7.80 2.65 7.65
C VAL A 60 -8.84 3.75 7.78
N ARG A 61 -10.12 3.38 7.83
CA ARG A 61 -11.17 4.33 8.15
C ARG A 61 -11.35 4.40 9.67
N ASP A 62 -11.43 5.62 10.20
CA ASP A 62 -11.83 5.80 11.60
C ASP A 62 -13.35 5.67 11.79
N VAL A 63 -13.80 5.75 13.04
CA VAL A 63 -15.22 5.66 13.41
C VAL A 63 -16.07 6.82 12.85
N THR A 64 -15.45 7.90 12.39
CA THR A 64 -16.11 9.03 11.72
C THR A 64 -16.11 8.89 10.20
N GLY A 65 -15.49 7.84 9.66
CA GLY A 65 -15.40 7.55 8.23
C GLY A 65 -14.20 8.18 7.51
N HIS A 66 -13.33 8.90 8.23
CA HIS A 66 -12.13 9.53 7.66
C HIS A 66 -11.06 8.47 7.38
N LEU A 67 -10.51 8.50 6.17
CA LEU A 67 -9.44 7.61 5.76
C LEU A 67 -8.07 8.16 6.18
N TRP A 68 -7.31 7.38 6.95
CA TRP A 68 -5.98 7.74 7.41
C TRP A 68 -4.93 6.77 6.87
N GLY A 69 -3.77 7.28 6.44
CA GLY A 69 -2.60 6.47 6.14
C GLY A 69 -2.04 5.84 7.41
N ALA A 70 -2.16 4.52 7.53
CA ALA A 70 -1.64 3.78 8.69
C ALA A 70 -0.14 3.46 8.53
N THR A 71 0.29 3.05 7.33
CA THR A 71 1.70 2.75 7.03
C THR A 71 1.94 2.71 5.52
N ALA A 72 3.16 3.03 5.09
CA ALA A 72 3.62 2.86 3.72
C ALA A 72 4.92 2.03 3.69
N PHE A 73 5.08 1.19 2.68
CA PHE A 73 6.24 0.34 2.49
C PHE A 73 6.45 0.00 1.02
N ARG A 74 7.69 -0.31 0.63
CA ARG A 74 7.98 -0.78 -0.74
C ARG A 74 7.16 -2.03 -1.08
N SER A 75 6.52 -2.01 -2.24
CA SER A 75 5.67 -3.10 -2.74
C SER A 75 6.47 -4.39 -2.98
N ASN A 76 5.85 -5.52 -2.63
CA ASN A 76 6.41 -6.85 -2.89
C ASN A 76 6.11 -7.33 -4.33
N THR A 77 6.61 -8.50 -4.73
CA THR A 77 6.40 -9.02 -6.09
C THR A 77 4.91 -9.23 -6.46
N TYR A 78 4.05 -9.57 -5.50
CA TYR A 78 2.62 -9.73 -5.74
C TYR A 78 1.92 -8.39 -5.96
N ASP A 79 2.26 -7.40 -5.13
CA ASP A 79 1.81 -6.02 -5.27
C ASP A 79 2.22 -5.44 -6.63
N GLN A 80 3.46 -5.70 -7.06
CA GLN A 80 3.97 -5.28 -8.38
C GLN A 80 3.23 -5.95 -9.53
N ALA A 81 2.98 -7.26 -9.45
CA ALA A 81 2.23 -7.98 -10.48
C ALA A 81 0.81 -7.43 -10.64
N SER A 82 0.13 -7.15 -9.52
CA SER A 82 -1.23 -6.61 -9.54
C SER A 82 -1.29 -5.23 -10.21
N TYR A 83 -0.27 -4.40 -9.99
CA TYR A 83 -0.15 -3.09 -10.64
C TYR A 83 0.10 -3.19 -12.14
N THR A 84 0.96 -4.11 -12.59
CA THR A 84 1.20 -4.34 -14.03
C THR A 84 -0.01 -4.93 -14.75
N GLU A 85 -0.81 -5.77 -14.09
CA GLU A 85 -2.01 -6.37 -14.70
C GLU A 85 -3.10 -5.33 -15.04
N GLU A 86 -3.19 -4.20 -14.32
CA GLU A 86 -4.12 -3.11 -14.65
C GLU A 86 -3.65 -2.23 -15.83
N GLU A 87 -2.40 -2.35 -16.29
CA GLU A 87 -1.89 -1.69 -17.50
C GLU A 87 -2.22 -2.43 -18.81
N SER A 88 -2.81 -3.63 -18.77
CA SER A 88 -3.05 -4.50 -19.95
C SER A 88 -4.47 -4.47 -20.51
#